data_AF-A0A2T5C733-F1
#
_entry.id   AF-A0A2T5C733-F1
#
_cell.length_a   1.000
_cell.length_b   1.000
_cell.length_c   1.000
_cell.angle_alpha   90.00
_cell.angle_beta   90.00
_cell.angle_gamma   90.00
#
_symmetry.space_group_name_H-M   'P 1'
#
loop_
_entity.id
_entity.type
_entity.pdbx_description
1 polymer ?
#
loop_
_entity_poly.entity_id
_entity_poly.type
_entity_poly.pdbx_seq_one_letter_code
_entity_poly.pdbx_strand_id
1 'polypeptide(L)'
;LLGLSALPTDHPLNVGMLGMHGNYGPNIKTNEADLIIAIGMRFDDRVTGNLSSYATNAKVIHLEIDDAEINKNVHADVPVLGNVKDSLPMLTEKVTTNTHDEWLEQFRACYRIEYDRIINKELYPIKTGLT
;
A
#
# COMPACT_ATOMS: atom_id res chain seq x y z
N LEU A 1 7.17 -1.67 -5.13
CA LEU A 1 8.15 -1.25 -6.15
C LEU A 1 7.62 -1.35 -7.59
N LEU A 2 7.24 -2.55 -8.07
CA LEU A 2 6.85 -2.74 -9.48
C LEU A 2 5.55 -2.02 -9.89
N GLY A 3 4.73 -1.59 -8.93
CA GLY A 3 3.54 -0.77 -9.17
C GLY A 3 3.79 0.75 -9.19
N LEU A 4 5.04 1.21 -9.07
CA LEU A 4 5.32 2.65 -9.19
C LEU A 4 4.89 3.15 -10.58
N SER A 5 4.28 4.34 -10.63
CA SER A 5 3.66 4.95 -11.82
C SER A 5 2.28 4.39 -12.21
N ALA A 6 1.73 3.40 -11.51
CA ALA A 6 0.33 3.02 -11.67
C ALA A 6 -0.63 4.15 -11.25
N LEU A 7 -0.19 5.02 -10.35
CA LEU A 7 -0.82 6.27 -9.95
C LEU A 7 0.24 7.39 -10.01
N PRO A 8 -0.10 8.63 -10.45
CA PRO A 8 0.85 9.75 -10.43
C PRO A 8 1.41 9.98 -9.02
N THR A 9 2.70 10.31 -8.94
CA THR A 9 3.37 10.47 -7.64
C THR A 9 2.78 11.61 -6.81
N ASP A 10 2.32 12.68 -7.46
CA ASP A 10 1.69 13.86 -6.88
C ASP A 10 0.17 13.73 -6.71
N HIS A 11 -0.41 12.57 -7.05
CA HIS A 11 -1.84 12.35 -6.87
C HIS A 11 -2.23 12.49 -5.38
N PRO A 12 -3.31 13.19 -5.02
CA PRO A 12 -3.66 13.50 -3.62
C PRO A 12 -3.98 12.27 -2.74
N LEU A 13 -4.24 11.12 -3.36
CA LEU A 13 -4.46 9.82 -2.70
C LEU A 13 -3.24 8.90 -2.72
N ASN A 14 -2.13 9.32 -3.33
CA ASN A 14 -0.89 8.55 -3.26
C ASN A 14 -0.26 8.74 -1.87
N VAL A 15 -0.14 7.65 -1.12
CA VAL A 15 0.43 7.64 0.25
C VAL A 15 1.84 7.06 0.32
N GLY A 16 2.44 6.72 -0.83
CA GLY A 16 3.81 6.21 -0.92
C GLY A 16 3.92 4.69 -1.12
N MET A 17 5.12 4.17 -0.94
CA MET A 17 5.44 2.76 -1.18
C MET A 17 5.29 1.92 0.08
N LEU A 18 4.75 0.70 -0.06
CA LEU A 18 4.71 -0.35 0.96
C LEU A 18 5.94 -1.28 0.84
N GLY A 19 6.44 -1.79 1.97
CA GLY A 19 7.45 -2.85 2.05
C GLY A 19 8.71 -2.48 2.83
N MET A 20 9.75 -3.33 2.73
CA MET A 20 11.01 -3.24 3.48
C MET A 20 11.74 -1.90 3.35
N HIS A 21 11.61 -1.24 2.20
CA HIS A 21 12.13 0.11 1.92
C HIS A 21 10.99 1.09 1.61
N GLY A 22 9.78 0.77 2.05
CA GLY A 22 8.60 1.60 1.90
C GLY A 22 8.55 2.73 2.93
N ASN A 23 7.54 3.58 2.75
CA ASN A 23 7.22 4.68 3.65
C ASN A 23 6.64 4.15 4.97
N TYR A 24 6.86 4.91 6.03
CA TYR A 24 6.37 4.63 7.37
C TYR A 24 4.84 4.49 7.43
N GLY A 25 4.11 5.44 6.81
CA GLY A 25 2.64 5.45 6.80
C GLY A 25 2.02 4.21 6.18
N PRO A 26 2.32 3.87 4.91
CA PRO A 26 1.86 2.65 4.27
C PRO A 26 2.13 1.38 5.09
N ASN A 27 3.34 1.20 5.63
CA ASN A 27 3.68 0.00 6.39
C ASN A 27 2.87 -0.15 7.70
N ILE A 28 2.60 0.94 8.41
CA ILE A 28 1.75 0.92 9.62
C ILE A 28 0.29 0.69 9.21
N LYS A 29 -0.22 1.51 8.29
CA LYS A 29 -1.65 1.59 8.00
C LYS A 29 -2.18 0.41 7.21
N THR A 30 -1.36 -0.25 6.40
CA THR A 30 -1.75 -1.52 5.76
C THR A 30 -2.05 -2.62 6.79
N ASN A 31 -1.34 -2.65 7.93
CA ASN A 31 -1.61 -3.63 8.99
C ASN A 31 -2.84 -3.27 9.85
N GLU A 32 -3.21 -2.00 9.90
CA GLU A 32 -4.40 -1.52 10.60
C GLU A 32 -5.66 -1.50 9.72
N ALA A 33 -5.52 -1.77 8.43
CA ALA A 33 -6.64 -1.80 7.49
C ALA A 33 -7.62 -2.94 7.82
N ASP A 34 -8.91 -2.68 7.60
CA ASP A 34 -9.99 -3.67 7.65
C ASP A 34 -10.27 -4.30 6.28
N LEU A 35 -9.82 -3.66 5.20
CA LEU A 35 -9.94 -4.13 3.82
C LEU A 35 -8.66 -3.80 3.03
N ILE A 36 -8.13 -4.80 2.33
CA ILE A 36 -7.04 -4.66 1.35
C ILE A 36 -7.57 -5.06 -0.02
N ILE A 37 -7.43 -4.16 -0.98
CA ILE A 37 -7.71 -4.41 -2.39
C ILE A 37 -6.37 -4.53 -3.11
N ALA A 38 -5.91 -5.76 -3.32
CA ALA A 38 -4.66 -6.08 -3.99
C ALA A 38 -4.88 -6.20 -5.50
N ILE A 39 -4.25 -5.30 -6.26
CA ILE A 39 -4.43 -5.16 -7.72
C ILE A 39 -3.12 -5.55 -8.41
N GLY A 40 -3.06 -6.74 -9.02
CA GLY A 40 -1.86 -7.25 -9.71
C GLY A 40 -0.64 -7.43 -8.78
N MET A 41 -0.89 -7.84 -7.54
CA MET A 41 0.12 -7.95 -6.48
C MET A 41 0.33 -9.42 -6.09
N ARG A 42 1.60 -9.82 -5.91
CA ARG A 42 1.99 -11.21 -5.58
C ARG A 42 2.24 -11.47 -4.09
N PHE A 43 2.04 -10.47 -3.24
CA PHE A 43 2.35 -10.54 -1.79
C PHE A 43 3.77 -11.06 -1.50
N ASP A 44 4.76 -10.56 -2.25
CA ASP A 44 6.19 -10.86 -2.10
C ASP A 44 6.68 -10.58 -0.67
N ASP A 45 7.64 -11.37 -0.20
CA ASP A 45 8.20 -11.31 1.16
C ASP A 45 8.80 -9.93 1.51
N ARG A 46 9.36 -9.22 0.53
CA ARG A 46 9.86 -7.85 0.72
C ARG A 46 8.75 -6.82 0.97
N VAL A 47 7.50 -7.19 0.76
CA VAL A 47 6.33 -6.37 1.04
C VAL A 47 5.65 -6.82 2.33
N THR A 48 5.49 -8.13 2.51
CA THR A 48 4.75 -8.70 3.64
C THR A 48 5.59 -8.87 4.91
N GLY A 49 6.91 -8.99 4.78
CA GLY A 49 7.80 -9.26 5.91
C GLY A 49 7.44 -10.59 6.56
N ASN A 50 6.95 -10.54 7.81
CA ASN A 50 6.39 -11.72 8.47
C ASN A 50 4.90 -11.86 8.16
N LEU A 51 4.57 -12.84 7.31
CA LEU A 51 3.21 -13.19 6.92
C LEU A 51 2.26 -13.42 8.11
N SER A 52 2.73 -13.96 9.25
CA SER A 52 1.86 -14.20 10.41
C SER A 52 1.38 -12.92 11.09
N SER A 53 2.04 -11.80 10.84
CA SER A 53 1.68 -10.48 11.34
C SER A 53 1.11 -9.55 10.27
N TYR A 54 1.13 -9.96 9.01
CA TYR A 54 0.74 -9.10 7.90
C TYR A 54 -0.77 -9.02 7.77
N ALA A 55 -1.33 -7.83 7.95
CA ALA A 55 -2.74 -7.51 7.69
C ALA A 55 -3.75 -8.50 8.29
N THR A 56 -3.48 -8.97 9.51
CA THR A 56 -4.24 -10.09 10.12
C THR A 56 -5.72 -9.81 10.35
N ASN A 57 -6.11 -8.54 10.36
CA ASN A 57 -7.50 -8.10 10.58
C ASN A 57 -8.21 -7.72 9.27
N ALA A 58 -7.49 -7.66 8.14
CA ALA A 58 -8.04 -7.19 6.89
C ALA A 58 -8.77 -8.30 6.14
N LYS A 59 -9.89 -7.94 5.51
CA LYS A 59 -10.43 -8.70 4.39
C LYS A 59 -9.61 -8.43 3.14
N VAL A 60 -9.34 -9.45 2.34
CA VAL A 60 -8.47 -9.34 1.17
C VAL A 60 -9.27 -9.63 -0.11
N ILE A 61 -9.35 -8.62 -0.98
CA ILE A 61 -9.79 -8.77 -2.36
C ILE A 61 -8.54 -8.81 -3.23
N HIS A 62 -8.35 -9.88 -4.00
CA HIS A 62 -7.13 -10.09 -4.79
C HIS A 62 -7.45 -10.24 -6.27
N LEU A 63 -7.15 -9.19 -7.05
CA LEU A 63 -7.26 -9.18 -8.50
C LEU A 63 -5.93 -9.63 -9.09
N GLU A 64 -5.91 -10.79 -9.74
CA GLU A 64 -4.68 -11.38 -10.29
C GLU A 64 -4.97 -12.16 -11.57
N ILE A 65 -4.02 -12.18 -12.51
CA ILE A 65 -4.19 -12.91 -13.77
C ILE A 65 -3.69 -14.35 -13.68
N ASP A 66 -2.75 -14.60 -12.76
CA ASP A 66 -2.14 -15.90 -12.51
C ASP A 66 -2.82 -16.60 -11.33
N ASP A 67 -3.54 -17.69 -11.61
CA ASP A 67 -4.23 -18.50 -10.61
C ASP A 67 -3.28 -19.06 -9.55
N ALA A 68 -2.01 -19.31 -9.91
CA ALA A 68 -1.02 -19.85 -8.98
C ALA A 68 -0.58 -18.83 -7.91
N GLU A 69 -0.85 -17.54 -8.10
CA GLU A 69 -0.54 -16.49 -7.12
C GLU A 69 -1.70 -16.23 -6.14
N ILE A 70 -2.92 -16.63 -6.49
CA ILE A 70 -4.08 -16.56 -5.59
C ILE A 70 -3.88 -17.50 -4.41
N ASN A 71 -4.11 -17.02 -3.19
CA ASN A 71 -3.98 -17.79 -1.93
C ASN A 71 -2.58 -18.37 -1.66
N LYS A 72 -1.56 -18.03 -2.46
CA LYS A 72 -0.20 -18.58 -2.32
C LYS A 72 0.49 -18.12 -1.03
N ASN A 73 0.49 -16.80 -0.79
CA ASN A 73 1.16 -16.19 0.37
C ASN A 73 0.15 -15.61 1.37
N VAL A 74 -0.87 -14.92 0.88
CA VAL A 74 -1.94 -14.32 1.68
C VAL A 74 -3.27 -14.88 1.17
N HIS A 75 -4.14 -15.28 2.10
CA HIS A 75 -5.47 -15.76 1.75
C HIS A 75 -6.33 -14.59 1.25
N ALA A 76 -6.95 -14.77 0.08
CA ALA A 76 -7.92 -13.85 -0.48
C ALA A 76 -9.34 -14.28 -0.08
N ASP A 77 -10.05 -13.43 0.66
CA ASP A 77 -11.48 -13.63 0.93
C ASP A 77 -12.30 -13.57 -0.37
N VAL A 78 -11.88 -12.71 -1.31
CA VAL A 78 -12.52 -12.56 -2.63
C VAL A 78 -11.45 -12.55 -3.72
N PRO A 79 -11.12 -13.70 -4.33
CA PRO A 79 -10.23 -13.75 -5.48
C PRO A 79 -10.97 -13.34 -6.76
N VAL A 80 -10.34 -12.52 -7.59
CA VAL A 80 -10.84 -12.10 -8.90
C VAL A 80 -9.79 -12.48 -9.94
N LEU A 81 -9.93 -13.69 -10.49
CA LEU A 81 -9.03 -14.20 -11.51
C LEU A 81 -9.33 -13.56 -12.87
N GLY A 82 -8.36 -12.85 -13.45
CA GLY A 82 -8.47 -12.29 -14.78
C GLY A 82 -7.57 -11.08 -15.04
N ASN A 83 -7.69 -10.52 -16.24
CA ASN A 83 -6.96 -9.32 -16.61
C ASN A 83 -7.54 -8.10 -15.89
N VAL A 84 -6.70 -7.43 -15.10
CA VAL A 84 -7.08 -6.26 -14.31
C VAL A 84 -7.56 -5.07 -15.15
N LYS A 85 -7.14 -4.97 -16.41
CA LYS A 85 -7.63 -3.94 -17.35
C LYS A 85 -9.11 -4.10 -17.65
N ASP A 86 -9.64 -5.30 -17.49
CA ASP A 86 -11.04 -5.64 -17.74
C ASP A 86 -11.83 -5.67 -16.42
N SER A 87 -11.27 -6.29 -15.38
CA SER A 87 -11.97 -6.48 -14.10
C SER A 87 -12.07 -5.22 -13.24
N LEU A 88 -11.07 -4.34 -13.24
CA LEU A 88 -11.08 -3.13 -12.43
C LEU A 88 -12.19 -2.15 -12.87
N PRO A 89 -12.40 -1.84 -14.16
CA PRO A 89 -13.54 -1.03 -14.60
C PRO A 89 -14.90 -1.62 -14.21
N MET A 90 -15.08 -2.93 -14.36
CA MET A 90 -16.33 -3.60 -13.98
C MET A 90 -16.63 -3.49 -12.49
N LEU A 91 -15.57 -3.49 -11.65
CA LEU A 91 -15.68 -3.29 -10.22
C LEU A 91 -16.03 -1.82 -9.91
N THR A 92 -15.31 -0.86 -10.47
CA THR A 92 -15.51 0.57 -10.18
C THR A 92 -16.87 1.08 -10.61
N GLU A 93 -17.46 0.53 -11.68
CA GLU A 93 -18.85 0.81 -12.09
C GLU A 93 -19.90 0.42 -11.04
N LYS A 94 -19.59 -0.53 -10.16
CA LYS A 94 -20.50 -1.03 -9.12
C LYS A 94 -20.25 -0.40 -7.75
N VAL A 95 -19.14 0.30 -7.57
CA VAL A 95 -18.79 0.92 -6.30
C VAL A 95 -19.55 2.24 -6.17
N THR A 96 -20.18 2.43 -5.01
CA THR A 96 -20.75 3.73 -4.65
C THR A 96 -19.61 4.64 -4.19
N THR A 97 -19.52 5.85 -4.74
CA THR A 97 -18.53 6.84 -4.32
C THR A 97 -18.68 7.13 -2.83
N ASN A 98 -17.56 7.10 -2.11
CA ASN A 98 -17.51 7.40 -0.68
C ASN A 98 -16.20 8.17 -0.37
N THR A 99 -16.15 8.82 0.79
CA THR A 99 -14.93 9.47 1.28
C THR A 99 -14.51 8.87 2.62
N HIS A 100 -13.20 8.87 2.86
CA HIS A 100 -12.60 8.32 4.07
C HIS A 100 -11.53 9.30 4.58
N ASP A 101 -11.91 10.58 4.72
CA ASP A 101 -10.98 11.66 5.01
C ASP A 101 -10.26 11.46 6.35
N GLU A 102 -10.97 10.96 7.36
CA GLU A 102 -10.38 10.60 8.66
C GLU A 102 -9.30 9.52 8.52
N TRP A 103 -9.53 8.50 7.69
CA TRP A 103 -8.56 7.44 7.42
C TRP A 103 -7.35 7.98 6.65
N LEU A 104 -7.58 8.80 5.62
CA LEU A 104 -6.53 9.45 4.84
C LEU A 104 -5.64 10.35 5.71
N GLU A 105 -6.24 11.07 6.67
CA GLU A 105 -5.49 11.93 7.57
C GLU A 105 -4.52 11.12 8.45
N GLN A 106 -4.81 9.86 8.76
CA GLN A 106 -3.87 9.01 9.49
C GLN A 106 -2.59 8.72 8.69
N PHE A 107 -2.69 8.52 7.38
CA PHE A 107 -1.51 8.40 6.52
C PHE A 107 -0.71 9.70 6.49
N ARG A 108 -1.41 10.84 6.37
CA ARG A 108 -0.78 12.17 6.38
C ARG A 108 -0.07 12.44 7.71
N ALA A 109 -0.64 12.03 8.83
CA ALA A 109 -0.02 12.10 10.14
C ALA A 109 1.27 11.28 10.22
N CYS A 110 1.25 10.03 9.73
CA CYS A 110 2.46 9.21 9.64
C CYS A 110 3.51 9.84 8.73
N TYR A 111 3.11 10.43 7.60
CA TYR A 111 4.02 11.12 6.69
C TYR A 111 4.69 12.33 7.37
N ARG A 112 3.95 13.15 8.13
CA ARG A 112 4.55 14.26 8.90
C ARG A 112 5.62 13.76 9.87
N ILE A 113 5.35 12.65 10.58
CA ILE A 113 6.34 12.02 11.47
C ILE A 113 7.58 11.57 10.70
N GLU A 114 7.41 10.87 9.57
CA GLU A 114 8.51 10.43 8.71
C GLU A 114 9.32 11.63 8.18
N TYR A 115 8.63 12.69 7.76
CA TYR A 115 9.23 13.90 7.25
C TYR A 115 10.11 14.57 8.31
N ASP A 116 9.55 14.86 9.47
CA ASP A 116 10.25 15.59 10.54
C ASP A 116 11.44 14.78 11.10
N ARG A 117 11.27 13.46 11.23
CA ARG A 117 12.28 12.60 11.87
C ARG A 117 13.38 12.17 10.94
N ILE A 118 13.08 11.97 9.66
CA ILE A 118 13.97 11.32 8.69
C ILE A 118 14.19 12.26 7.49
N ILE A 119 13.16 12.51 6.68
CA ILE A 119 13.32 13.15 5.36
C ILE A 119 13.95 14.54 5.49
N ASN A 120 13.45 15.38 6.39
CA ASN A 120 13.95 16.75 6.57
C ASN A 120 15.42 16.78 7.00
N LYS A 121 15.84 15.84 7.86
CA LYS A 121 17.24 15.77 8.32
C LYS A 121 18.19 15.29 7.24
N GLU A 122 17.74 14.36 6.39
CA GLU A 122 18.52 13.86 5.26
C GLU A 122 18.62 14.88 4.12
N LEU A 123 17.53 15.63 3.86
CA LEU A 123 17.53 16.69 2.84
C LEU A 123 18.32 17.94 3.29
N TYR A 124 18.29 18.25 4.58
CA TYR A 124 18.97 19.42 5.16
C TYR A 124 19.90 19.00 6.30
N PRO A 125 20.99 18.28 6.00
CA PRO A 125 21.89 17.78 7.03
C PRO A 125 22.60 18.95 7.72
N ILE A 126 22.41 19.06 9.03
CA ILE A 126 23.17 20.00 9.86
C ILE A 126 24.55 19.36 10.07
N LYS A 127 25.49 19.60 9.15
CA LYS A 127 26.90 19.23 9.36
C LYS A 127 27.47 20.09 10.47
N THR A 128 27.61 19.53 11.68
CA THR A 128 28.58 20.03 12.66
C THR A 128 29.97 19.55 12.25
N GLY A 129 30.68 20.36 11.46
CA GLY A 129 32.12 20.19 11.19
C GLY A 129 32.50 19.48 9.89
N LEU A 130 33.41 20.12 9.16
CA LEU A 130 34.24 19.58 8.09
C LEU A 130 35.65 20.13 8.32
N THR A 131 36.31 19.65 9.38
CA THR A 131 37.74 19.86 9.67
C THR A 131 38.25 18.69 10.47
#